data_AF-A0A9D6IBL4-F1
#
_entry.id   AF-A0A9D6IBL4-F1
#
_cell.length_a   1.000
_cell.length_b   1.000
_cell.length_c   1.000
_cell.angle_alpha   90.00
_cell.angle_beta   90.00
_cell.angle_gamma   90.00
#
_symmetry.space_group_name_H-M   'P 1'
#
loop_
_entity.id
_entity.type
_entity.pdbx_description
1 polymer ?
#
loop_
_entity_poly.entity_id
_entity_poly.type
_entity_poly.pdbx_seq_one_letter_code
_entity_poly.pdbx_strand_id
1 'polypeptide(L)'
;MRQNNQPTGVRLPPQVESVSKAGASSFSRRGNPMIRPPIAAICWVVLAQAAPDLVVTCYAGQSWQETFQREAPKTWQKYAERARRLQGKWTSTTRSITQKEVISHEWGEFKQRDGCYLFVGQSQGEGQKRDVRGELSAVNPYYAFQFRRSARNDPWLITGFGANLWERGSYSDPQFQVESLLHRPYKFGGALPEGSMTLLDQGFVIKKVVPLQRDGEQLVQVDFRCSFADRASSRGLHSGSVVLDPQRNWVMRSFTAKAKWGDVEINYVVALAYAETRDRFPLLKKITADRRVTGTNRHFLQTSEYDLEEKDVPESEFRVSAFGFREPLGVPPPGLTRWYLWFLGIGAVALGAGWYWRRRVLQRRALTSAKPDPSTVEERRSPTAQSG
;
A
#
# COMPACT_ATOMS: atom_id res chain seq x y z
N MET A 1 57.24 17.86 -2.09
CA MET A 1 56.08 18.78 -2.16
C MET A 1 54.80 17.94 -2.12
N ARG A 2 54.08 17.93 -0.98
CA ARG A 2 52.79 17.23 -0.82
C ARG A 2 51.67 18.20 -1.19
N GLN A 3 50.96 17.95 -2.29
CA GLN A 3 49.79 18.75 -2.66
C GLN A 3 48.56 18.28 -1.88
N ASN A 4 47.94 19.24 -1.19
CA ASN A 4 46.67 19.13 -0.48
C ASN A 4 45.53 19.10 -1.50
N ASN A 5 44.90 17.94 -1.70
CA ASN A 5 43.64 17.85 -2.45
C ASN A 5 42.47 18.01 -1.49
N GLN A 6 41.83 19.20 -1.52
CA GLN A 6 40.53 19.41 -0.89
C GLN A 6 39.43 18.69 -1.69
N PRO A 7 38.42 18.11 -1.04
CA PRO A 7 37.30 17.46 -1.73
C PRO A 7 36.34 18.52 -2.30
N THR A 8 36.26 18.57 -3.63
CA THR A 8 35.25 19.31 -4.39
C THR A 8 33.84 18.85 -4.02
N GLY A 9 32.97 19.80 -3.67
CA GLY A 9 31.58 19.58 -3.33
C GLY A 9 30.80 18.86 -4.44
N VAL A 10 30.10 17.79 -4.06
CA VAL A 10 29.23 17.03 -4.95
C VAL A 10 27.99 17.86 -5.24
N ARG A 11 27.88 18.41 -6.47
CA ARG A 11 26.62 18.97 -6.99
C ARG A 11 25.65 17.81 -7.26
N LEU A 12 24.46 17.88 -6.66
CA LEU A 12 23.33 17.01 -7.01
C LEU A 12 22.86 17.30 -8.45
N PRO A 13 22.33 16.30 -9.17
CA PRO A 13 21.82 16.49 -10.53
C PRO A 13 20.60 17.44 -10.55
N PRO A 14 20.43 18.24 -11.62
CA PRO A 14 19.27 19.10 -11.79
C PRO A 14 17.97 18.30 -11.93
N GLN A 15 16.91 18.79 -11.30
CA GLN A 15 15.57 18.22 -11.33
C GLN A 15 14.96 18.35 -12.74
N VAL A 16 14.22 17.31 -13.16
CA VAL A 16 13.43 17.31 -14.38
C VAL A 16 12.15 18.11 -14.12
N GLU A 17 12.01 19.27 -14.77
CA GLU A 17 10.79 20.07 -14.72
C GLU A 17 9.63 19.32 -15.38
N SER A 18 8.57 19.08 -14.61
CA SER A 18 7.31 18.54 -15.11
C SER A 18 6.48 19.68 -15.71
N VAL A 19 6.30 19.66 -17.03
CA VAL A 19 5.46 20.62 -17.76
C VAL A 19 3.99 20.26 -17.51
N SER A 20 3.32 20.98 -16.60
CA SER A 20 1.86 20.91 -16.46
C SER A 20 1.20 21.87 -17.46
N LYS A 21 0.57 21.34 -18.52
CA LYS A 21 -0.34 22.13 -19.36
C LYS A 21 -1.71 22.21 -18.68
N ALA A 22 -2.05 23.38 -18.14
CA ALA A 22 -3.40 23.69 -17.69
C ALA A 22 -4.25 24.14 -18.89
N GLY A 23 -5.27 23.36 -19.25
CA GLY A 23 -6.35 23.77 -20.14
C GLY A 23 -7.45 24.46 -19.34
N ALA A 24 -7.69 25.73 -19.61
CA ALA A 24 -8.78 26.50 -19.03
C ALA A 24 -10.09 26.24 -19.79
N SER A 25 -11.08 25.67 -19.11
CA SER A 25 -12.47 25.60 -19.59
C SER A 25 -13.30 26.67 -18.87
N SER A 26 -13.84 27.62 -19.64
CA SER A 26 -14.76 28.66 -19.19
C SER A 26 -16.15 28.08 -18.90
N PHE A 27 -16.63 28.22 -17.65
CA PHE A 27 -18.01 27.86 -17.27
C PHE A 27 -18.79 29.14 -16.91
N SER A 28 -19.83 29.43 -17.71
CA SER A 28 -20.75 30.55 -17.54
C SER A 28 -21.75 30.27 -16.40
N ARG A 29 -21.75 31.11 -15.35
CA ARG A 29 -22.73 31.07 -14.25
C ARG A 29 -23.88 32.06 -14.50
N ARG A 30 -25.12 31.56 -14.53
CA ARG A 30 -26.35 32.35 -14.39
C ARG A 30 -26.52 32.78 -12.93
N GLY A 31 -26.88 34.05 -12.73
CA GLY A 31 -27.10 34.66 -11.41
C GLY A 31 -28.44 34.26 -10.80
N ASN A 32 -28.41 34.00 -9.49
CA ASN A 32 -29.59 33.94 -8.62
C ASN A 32 -29.58 35.15 -7.67
N PRO A 33 -30.76 35.68 -7.30
CA PRO A 33 -30.86 36.88 -6.49
C PRO A 33 -30.46 36.65 -5.02
N MET A 34 -29.87 37.70 -4.48
CA MET A 34 -29.14 37.80 -3.22
C MET A 34 -30.12 38.01 -2.05
N ILE A 35 -30.31 37.01 -1.20
CA ILE A 35 -30.95 37.18 0.12
C ILE A 35 -29.84 37.63 1.09
N ARG A 36 -29.95 38.86 1.61
CA ARG A 36 -28.99 39.45 2.55
C ARG A 36 -29.25 38.92 3.97
N PRO A 37 -28.31 38.20 4.61
CA PRO A 37 -28.40 37.92 6.04
C PRO A 37 -27.95 39.15 6.87
N PRO A 38 -28.41 39.26 8.14
CA PRO A 38 -28.05 40.37 9.02
C PRO A 38 -26.55 40.40 9.36
N ILE A 39 -25.98 41.60 9.28
CA ILE A 39 -24.53 41.93 9.29
C ILE A 39 -23.81 41.57 10.62
N ALA A 40 -24.51 41.17 11.67
CA ALA A 40 -23.91 40.92 12.98
C ALA A 40 -23.27 39.52 13.15
N ALA A 41 -23.57 38.54 12.28
CA ALA A 41 -23.02 37.18 12.38
C ALA A 41 -21.78 36.92 11.47
N ILE A 42 -21.42 37.89 10.61
CA ILE A 42 -20.35 37.71 9.60
C ILE A 42 -18.95 37.97 10.21
N CYS A 43 -18.84 38.77 11.28
CA CYS A 43 -17.54 39.05 11.90
C CYS A 43 -16.93 37.86 12.68
N TRP A 44 -17.74 36.89 13.12
CA TRP A 44 -17.22 35.71 13.83
C TRP A 44 -16.78 34.57 12.89
N VAL A 45 -17.32 34.49 11.67
CA VAL A 45 -16.94 33.46 10.70
C VAL A 45 -15.67 33.85 9.92
N VAL A 46 -15.41 35.15 9.71
CA VAL A 46 -14.22 35.62 9.00
C VAL A 46 -12.93 35.50 9.84
N LEU A 47 -13.03 35.59 11.18
CA LEU A 47 -11.88 35.38 12.07
C LEU A 47 -11.53 33.89 12.27
N ALA A 48 -12.48 32.96 12.06
CA ALA A 48 -12.22 31.53 12.17
C ALA A 48 -11.65 30.89 10.89
N GLN A 49 -11.80 31.53 9.72
CA GLN A 49 -11.24 31.03 8.44
C GLN A 49 -9.88 31.63 8.06
N ALA A 50 -9.42 32.67 8.76
CA ALA A 50 -8.15 33.34 8.45
C ALA A 50 -6.91 32.73 9.15
N ALA A 51 -7.04 31.63 9.90
CA ALA A 51 -5.93 31.10 10.69
C ALA A 51 -5.80 29.55 10.80
N PRO A 52 -5.98 28.74 9.74
CA PRO A 52 -5.45 27.37 9.76
C PRO A 52 -3.92 27.33 9.67
N ASP A 53 -3.26 28.40 9.22
CA ASP A 53 -1.80 28.44 8.99
C ASP A 53 -0.97 28.92 10.20
N LEU A 54 -1.60 29.20 11.34
CA LEU A 54 -0.95 29.70 12.55
C LEU A 54 -1.00 28.73 13.73
N VAL A 55 -1.21 27.44 13.47
CA VAL A 55 -0.79 26.40 14.40
C VAL A 55 0.70 26.14 14.18
N VAL A 56 1.52 27.18 14.38
CA VAL A 56 2.91 26.98 14.79
C VAL A 56 2.82 26.57 16.24
N THR A 57 2.55 25.29 16.48
CA THR A 57 2.64 24.71 17.82
C THR A 57 4.04 25.02 18.32
N CYS A 58 4.10 25.83 19.37
CA CYS A 58 5.30 26.09 20.12
C CYS A 58 5.79 24.77 20.75
N TYR A 59 6.51 23.95 19.97
CA TYR A 59 7.39 22.88 20.46
C TYR A 59 8.63 23.48 21.14
N ALA A 60 8.43 24.56 21.89
CA ALA A 60 9.46 25.28 22.63
C ALA A 60 9.83 24.43 23.86
N GLY A 61 10.63 23.39 23.63
CA GLY A 61 11.19 22.58 24.72
C GLY A 61 11.45 21.13 24.33
N GLN A 62 10.79 20.58 23.31
CA GLN A 62 11.00 19.19 22.95
C GLN A 62 12.03 19.01 21.83
N SER A 63 13.02 18.15 22.06
CA SER A 63 14.01 17.84 21.03
C SER A 63 13.36 17.08 19.86
N TRP A 64 13.82 17.34 18.63
CA TRP A 64 13.38 16.59 17.46
C TRP A 64 13.69 15.09 17.57
N GLN A 65 14.72 14.73 18.33
CA GLN A 65 15.07 13.35 18.61
C GLN A 65 13.99 12.63 19.42
N GLU A 66 13.48 13.24 20.50
CA GLU A 66 12.38 12.67 21.27
C GLU A 66 11.10 12.55 20.45
N THR A 67 10.80 13.57 19.64
CA THR A 67 9.64 13.58 18.75
C THR A 67 9.72 12.42 17.75
N PHE A 68 10.86 12.26 17.08
CA PHE A 68 11.12 11.14 16.17
C PHE A 68 10.95 9.78 16.87
N GLN A 69 11.63 9.57 18.00
CA GLN A 69 11.60 8.29 18.73
C GLN A 69 10.18 7.93 19.24
N ARG A 70 9.38 8.94 19.60
CA ARG A 70 8.01 8.74 20.08
C ARG A 70 7.00 8.49 18.96
N GLU A 71 7.10 9.24 17.87
CA GLU A 71 6.05 9.30 16.85
C GLU A 71 6.29 8.33 15.69
N ALA A 72 7.54 8.24 15.21
CA ALA A 72 7.88 7.43 14.05
C ALA A 72 7.41 5.97 14.17
N PRO A 73 7.71 5.22 15.26
CA PRO A 73 7.31 3.81 15.33
C PRO A 73 5.78 3.63 15.29
N LYS A 74 5.01 4.54 15.92
CA LYS A 74 3.54 4.51 15.86
C LYS A 74 3.02 4.75 14.44
N THR A 75 3.58 5.73 13.75
CA THR A 75 3.17 6.04 12.37
C THR A 75 3.61 4.99 11.37
N TRP A 76 4.77 4.36 11.56
CA TRP A 76 5.23 3.24 10.73
C TRP A 76 4.38 2.00 10.94
N GLN A 77 3.92 1.72 12.16
CA GLN A 77 2.96 0.65 12.41
C GLN A 77 1.65 0.90 11.64
N LYS A 78 1.09 2.11 11.75
CA LYS A 78 -0.11 2.49 10.97
C LYS A 78 0.11 2.37 9.46
N TYR A 79 1.29 2.78 8.99
CA TYR A 79 1.67 2.60 7.59
C TYR A 79 1.67 1.11 7.22
N ALA A 80 2.34 0.26 8.00
CA ALA A 80 2.46 -1.18 7.76
C ALA A 80 1.09 -1.87 7.73
N GLU A 81 0.21 -1.53 8.68
CA GLU A 81 -1.15 -2.06 8.76
C GLU A 81 -1.95 -1.75 7.49
N ARG A 82 -1.87 -0.52 6.99
CA ARG A 82 -2.52 -0.14 5.72
C ARG A 82 -1.83 -0.77 4.52
N ALA A 83 -0.50 -0.83 4.53
CA ALA A 83 0.30 -1.39 3.45
C ALA A 83 -0.03 -2.86 3.17
N ARG A 84 -0.59 -3.61 4.13
CA ARG A 84 -1.11 -4.99 3.93
C ARG A 84 -2.20 -5.11 2.88
N ARG A 85 -2.85 -4.00 2.49
CA ARG A 85 -3.87 -3.95 1.43
C ARG A 85 -3.31 -3.52 0.09
N LEU A 86 -2.03 -3.12 0.06
CA LEU A 86 -1.38 -2.71 -1.18
C LEU A 86 -0.99 -3.93 -1.99
N GLN A 87 -1.29 -3.85 -3.27
CA GLN A 87 -0.83 -4.74 -4.32
C GLN A 87 -0.10 -3.88 -5.34
N GLY A 88 0.72 -4.49 -6.18
CA GLY A 88 1.28 -3.69 -7.26
C GLY A 88 2.27 -4.39 -8.15
N LYS A 89 2.74 -3.58 -9.08
CA LYS A 89 3.79 -3.91 -10.03
C LYS A 89 4.97 -3.00 -9.79
N TRP A 90 6.14 -3.49 -10.12
CA TRP A 90 7.35 -2.70 -10.11
C TRP A 90 8.22 -3.03 -11.31
N THR A 91 9.00 -2.05 -11.73
CA THR A 91 10.06 -2.21 -12.72
C THR A 91 11.35 -1.63 -12.13
N SER A 92 12.49 -2.26 -12.36
CA SER A 92 13.79 -1.72 -11.97
C SER A 92 14.75 -1.76 -13.16
N THR A 93 15.51 -0.69 -13.34
CA THR A 93 16.58 -0.61 -14.33
C THR A 93 17.87 -0.24 -13.63
N THR A 94 18.90 -1.06 -13.80
CA THR A 94 20.24 -0.78 -13.28
C THR A 94 21.16 -0.41 -14.44
N ARG A 95 21.80 0.75 -14.36
CA ARG A 95 22.74 1.25 -15.39
C ARG A 95 24.14 1.37 -14.80
N SER A 96 25.14 0.95 -15.57
CA SER A 96 26.54 1.30 -15.34
C SER A 96 26.77 2.71 -15.84
N ILE A 97 27.03 3.66 -14.97
CA ILE A 97 27.34 5.04 -15.39
C ILE A 97 28.71 5.10 -16.06
N THR A 98 29.65 4.30 -15.55
CA THR A 98 31.01 4.22 -16.09
C THR A 98 31.06 3.64 -17.49
N GLN A 99 30.31 2.56 -17.74
CA GLN A 99 30.27 1.90 -19.06
C GLN A 99 29.17 2.45 -19.97
N LYS A 100 28.28 3.30 -19.45
CA LYS A 100 27.12 3.85 -20.17
C LYS A 100 26.18 2.79 -20.75
N GLU A 101 26.06 1.65 -20.07
CA GLU A 101 25.20 0.53 -20.49
C GLU A 101 24.15 0.21 -19.42
N VAL A 102 23.03 -0.35 -19.85
CA VAL A 102 22.04 -0.95 -18.95
C VAL A 102 22.52 -2.37 -18.61
N ILE A 103 22.62 -2.68 -17.33
CA ILE A 103 23.10 -3.97 -16.82
C ILE A 103 21.93 -4.96 -16.66
N SER A 104 20.82 -4.46 -16.11
CA SER A 104 19.64 -5.26 -15.87
C SER A 104 18.38 -4.44 -16.00
N HIS A 105 17.35 -5.10 -16.53
CA HIS A 105 15.97 -4.69 -16.43
C HIS A 105 15.20 -5.78 -15.68
N GLU A 106 14.51 -5.40 -14.63
CA GLU A 106 13.71 -6.29 -13.80
C GLU A 106 12.28 -5.78 -13.78
N TRP A 107 11.34 -6.71 -13.74
CA TRP A 107 9.96 -6.42 -13.44
C TRP A 107 9.43 -7.43 -12.45
N GLY A 108 8.52 -7.03 -11.58
CA GLY A 108 7.79 -7.96 -10.74
C GLY A 108 6.43 -7.49 -10.29
N GLU A 109 5.61 -8.45 -9.90
CA GLU A 109 4.28 -8.26 -9.30
C GLU A 109 4.33 -8.74 -7.87
N PHE A 110 3.53 -8.14 -7.01
CA PHE A 110 3.22 -8.77 -5.74
C PHE A 110 1.75 -8.62 -5.40
N LYS A 111 1.24 -9.65 -4.72
CA LYS A 111 -0.08 -9.66 -4.12
C LYS A 111 0.00 -10.17 -2.69
N GLN A 112 -0.91 -9.73 -1.84
CA GLN A 112 -1.05 -10.18 -0.47
C GLN A 112 -2.47 -10.03 0.04
N ARG A 113 -2.78 -10.81 1.06
CA ARG A 113 -3.96 -10.67 1.93
C ARG A 113 -3.62 -11.41 3.22
N ASP A 114 -4.56 -11.43 4.16
CA ASP A 114 -4.35 -12.17 5.40
C ASP A 114 -3.98 -13.65 5.14
N GLY A 115 -2.80 -14.05 5.63
CA GLY A 115 -2.21 -15.38 5.45
C GLY A 115 -1.81 -15.78 4.02
N CYS A 116 -1.89 -14.88 3.02
CA CYS A 116 -1.50 -15.20 1.64
C CYS A 116 -0.53 -14.16 1.08
N TYR A 117 0.53 -14.63 0.41
CA TYR A 117 1.50 -13.78 -0.28
C TYR A 117 1.83 -14.39 -1.62
N LEU A 118 2.03 -13.54 -2.62
CA LEU A 118 2.43 -13.91 -3.95
C LEU A 118 3.43 -12.88 -4.44
N PHE A 119 4.54 -13.36 -4.99
CA PHE A 119 5.55 -12.53 -5.60
C PHE A 119 5.94 -13.13 -6.94
N VAL A 120 5.99 -12.29 -7.97
CA VAL A 120 6.49 -12.61 -9.30
C VAL A 120 7.70 -11.73 -9.55
N GLY A 121 8.81 -12.33 -9.97
CA GLY A 121 10.01 -11.61 -10.38
C GLY A 121 10.49 -12.12 -11.73
N GLN A 122 10.88 -11.19 -12.60
CA GLN A 122 11.44 -11.50 -13.91
C GLN A 122 12.62 -10.59 -14.16
N SER A 123 13.78 -11.19 -14.43
CA SER A 123 15.01 -10.46 -14.74
C SER A 123 15.36 -10.67 -16.21
N GLN A 124 15.68 -9.57 -16.88
CA GLN A 124 16.27 -9.53 -18.20
C GLN A 124 17.66 -8.90 -18.05
N GLY A 125 18.70 -9.73 -18.14
CA GLY A 125 20.07 -9.24 -18.26
C GLY A 125 20.32 -8.74 -19.68
N GLU A 126 21.05 -7.65 -19.84
CA GLU A 126 21.47 -7.17 -21.16
C GLU A 126 22.81 -7.86 -21.54
N GLY A 127 22.80 -8.71 -22.58
CA GLY A 127 23.96 -9.51 -23.02
C GLY A 127 23.59 -10.77 -23.82
N GLN A 128 24.54 -11.36 -24.57
CA GLN A 128 24.26 -12.26 -25.72
C GLN A 128 23.59 -13.63 -25.46
N LYS A 129 23.48 -14.14 -24.24
CA LYS A 129 22.78 -15.42 -23.98
C LYS A 129 22.27 -15.51 -22.54
N ARG A 130 21.22 -14.77 -22.20
CA ARG A 130 20.56 -14.98 -20.89
C ARG A 130 19.05 -15.09 -21.06
N ASP A 131 18.59 -16.30 -20.76
CA ASP A 131 17.18 -16.67 -20.70
C ASP A 131 16.44 -15.75 -19.74
N VAL A 132 15.27 -15.31 -20.17
CA VAL A 132 14.38 -14.47 -19.38
C VAL A 132 13.75 -15.36 -18.32
N ARG A 133 14.42 -15.50 -17.18
CA ARG A 133 13.93 -16.33 -16.10
C ARG A 133 12.83 -15.60 -15.32
N GLY A 134 11.61 -16.10 -15.45
CA GLY A 134 10.51 -15.74 -14.57
C GLY A 134 10.49 -16.68 -13.38
N GLU A 135 10.34 -16.14 -12.18
CA GLU A 135 10.08 -16.88 -10.95
C GLU A 135 8.81 -16.35 -10.31
N LEU A 136 8.00 -17.26 -9.78
CA LEU A 136 6.82 -16.96 -9.00
C LEU A 136 6.88 -17.78 -7.72
N SER A 137 6.68 -17.12 -6.59
CA SER A 137 6.57 -17.75 -5.27
C SER A 137 5.27 -17.32 -4.64
N ALA A 138 4.51 -18.27 -4.10
CA ALA A 138 3.27 -17.97 -3.40
C ALA A 138 3.04 -18.88 -2.21
N VAL A 139 2.34 -18.35 -1.21
CA VAL A 139 1.88 -19.05 -0.02
C VAL A 139 0.43 -18.68 0.26
N ASN A 140 -0.35 -19.64 0.71
CA ASN A 140 -1.70 -19.49 1.23
C ASN A 140 -1.85 -20.38 2.50
N PRO A 141 -2.99 -20.34 3.21
CA PRO A 141 -3.19 -21.13 4.44
C PRO A 141 -3.09 -22.65 4.26
N TYR A 142 -3.18 -23.17 3.04
CA TYR A 142 -3.19 -24.60 2.73
C TYR A 142 -1.84 -25.12 2.27
N TYR A 143 -1.10 -24.34 1.49
CA TYR A 143 0.19 -24.75 0.92
C TYR A 143 1.01 -23.56 0.40
N ALA A 144 2.28 -23.82 0.10
CA ALA A 144 3.15 -22.95 -0.69
C ALA A 144 3.59 -23.62 -2.00
N PHE A 145 3.88 -22.81 -3.01
CA PHE A 145 4.34 -23.27 -4.31
C PHE A 145 5.28 -22.27 -4.98
N GLN A 146 6.14 -22.80 -5.84
CA GLN A 146 7.08 -22.01 -6.63
C GLN A 146 7.01 -22.46 -8.09
N PHE A 147 6.90 -21.50 -8.99
CA PHE A 147 6.93 -21.72 -10.43
C PHE A 147 8.13 -21.03 -11.08
N ARG A 148 8.58 -21.60 -12.20
CA ARG A 148 9.59 -21.00 -13.08
C ARG A 148 9.18 -21.09 -14.54
N ARG A 149 9.67 -20.16 -15.35
CA ARG A 149 9.59 -20.17 -16.82
C ARG A 149 10.86 -19.61 -17.43
N SER A 150 11.23 -20.09 -18.62
CA SER A 150 12.48 -19.73 -19.31
C SER A 150 12.35 -18.48 -20.19
N ALA A 151 11.14 -18.17 -20.63
CA ALA A 151 10.81 -16.93 -21.32
C ALA A 151 9.46 -16.35 -20.87
N ARG A 152 9.17 -15.11 -21.27
CA ARG A 152 7.93 -14.40 -20.91
C ARG A 152 6.66 -15.14 -21.36
N ASN A 153 6.73 -15.84 -22.49
CA ASN A 153 5.59 -16.52 -23.10
C ASN A 153 5.61 -18.04 -22.87
N ASP A 154 6.64 -18.56 -22.20
CA ASP A 154 6.73 -19.98 -21.88
C ASP A 154 5.70 -20.33 -20.79
N PRO A 155 5.19 -21.57 -20.81
CA PRO A 155 4.35 -22.05 -19.72
C PRO A 155 5.12 -22.04 -18.40
N TRP A 156 4.40 -21.79 -17.31
CA TRP A 156 4.94 -21.98 -15.98
C TRP A 156 5.20 -23.47 -15.72
N LEU A 157 6.29 -23.76 -15.01
CA LEU A 157 6.65 -25.09 -14.55
C LEU A 157 6.71 -25.09 -13.02
N ILE A 158 6.14 -26.11 -12.38
CA ILE A 158 6.23 -26.28 -10.93
C ILE A 158 7.64 -26.69 -10.56
N THR A 159 8.30 -25.91 -9.69
CA THR A 159 9.65 -26.22 -9.19
C THR A 159 9.69 -26.45 -7.69
N GLY A 160 8.64 -26.10 -6.96
CA GLY A 160 8.51 -26.35 -5.54
C GLY A 160 7.05 -26.38 -5.10
N PHE A 161 6.75 -27.25 -4.14
CA PHE A 161 5.40 -27.40 -3.59
C PHE A 161 5.49 -27.99 -2.16
N GLY A 162 4.76 -27.42 -1.20
CA GLY A 162 4.71 -27.94 0.18
C GLY A 162 4.37 -26.87 1.22
N ALA A 163 4.20 -27.24 2.49
CA ALA A 163 3.85 -26.29 3.56
C ALA A 163 5.03 -25.42 4.05
N ASN A 164 6.26 -25.92 3.91
CA ASN A 164 7.48 -25.28 4.40
C ASN A 164 8.51 -25.15 3.28
N LEU A 165 8.09 -24.61 2.13
CA LEU A 165 8.95 -24.51 0.96
C LEU A 165 10.15 -23.57 1.17
N TRP A 166 10.04 -22.63 2.12
CA TRP A 166 11.09 -21.67 2.45
C TRP A 166 11.29 -21.56 3.95
N GLU A 167 12.52 -21.20 4.32
CA GLU A 167 12.80 -20.68 5.65
C GLU A 167 12.14 -19.30 5.80
N ARG A 168 11.38 -19.09 6.87
CA ARG A 168 10.68 -17.81 7.12
C ARG A 168 11.68 -16.67 7.22
N GLY A 169 11.39 -15.58 6.53
CA GLY A 169 12.28 -14.41 6.51
C GLY A 169 13.49 -14.56 5.57
N SER A 170 13.61 -15.67 4.84
CA SER A 170 14.62 -15.82 3.80
C SER A 170 14.30 -14.96 2.57
N TYR A 171 15.31 -14.67 1.74
CA TYR A 171 15.12 -13.95 0.49
C TYR A 171 14.21 -14.66 -0.51
N SER A 172 13.99 -15.96 -0.37
CA SER A 172 13.10 -16.76 -1.21
C SER A 172 11.65 -16.82 -0.70
N ASP A 173 11.42 -16.41 0.55
CA ASP A 173 10.08 -16.36 1.16
C ASP A 173 9.26 -15.21 0.53
N PRO A 174 8.12 -15.51 -0.12
CA PRO A 174 7.29 -14.48 -0.74
C PRO A 174 6.77 -13.46 0.27
N GLN A 175 6.52 -13.85 1.53
CA GLN A 175 6.13 -12.89 2.56
C GLN A 175 7.24 -11.86 2.79
N PHE A 176 8.47 -12.34 3.00
CA PHE A 176 9.62 -11.46 3.18
C PHE A 176 9.85 -10.55 1.98
N GLN A 177 9.69 -11.06 0.76
CA GLN A 177 9.83 -10.28 -0.48
C GLN A 177 8.78 -9.16 -0.57
N VAL A 178 7.50 -9.48 -0.33
CA VAL A 178 6.41 -8.49 -0.33
C VAL A 178 6.62 -7.44 0.76
N GLU A 179 6.88 -7.86 1.99
CA GLU A 179 7.13 -6.95 3.11
C GLU A 179 8.36 -6.07 2.87
N SER A 180 9.42 -6.62 2.28
CA SER A 180 10.64 -5.85 1.94
C SER A 180 10.41 -4.81 0.85
N LEU A 181 9.39 -4.96 0.00
CA LEU A 181 8.98 -3.92 -0.95
C LEU A 181 8.15 -2.83 -0.25
N LEU A 182 7.18 -3.24 0.56
CA LEU A 182 6.20 -2.34 1.15
C LEU A 182 6.73 -1.55 2.35
N HIS A 183 7.76 -2.06 3.02
CA HIS A 183 8.37 -1.39 4.17
C HIS A 183 9.53 -0.46 3.77
N ARG A 184 9.89 -0.36 2.49
CA ARG A 184 10.91 0.59 1.98
C ARG A 184 10.71 2.05 2.39
N PRO A 185 9.49 2.55 2.63
CA PRO A 185 9.32 3.91 3.11
C PRO A 185 9.95 4.21 4.47
N TYR A 186 10.29 3.20 5.28
CA TYR A 186 10.92 3.40 6.59
C TYR A 186 12.01 2.37 6.93
N LYS A 187 12.33 1.48 5.98
CA LYS A 187 13.43 0.52 6.07
C LYS A 187 14.41 0.74 4.93
N PHE A 188 15.69 0.47 5.17
CA PHE A 188 16.74 0.55 4.15
C PHE A 188 16.70 -0.58 3.09
N GLY A 189 15.56 -1.29 2.99
CA GLY A 189 15.32 -2.45 2.14
C GLY A 189 15.52 -2.22 0.64
N GLY A 190 16.12 -3.22 -0.03
CA GLY A 190 16.34 -3.25 -1.48
C GLY A 190 17.53 -2.42 -1.98
N ALA A 191 17.88 -1.33 -1.28
CA ALA A 191 19.11 -0.59 -1.53
C ALA A 191 20.31 -1.26 -0.84
N LEU A 192 20.09 -1.82 0.35
CA LEU A 192 21.11 -2.50 1.15
C LEU A 192 20.79 -4.00 1.33
N PRO A 193 21.81 -4.87 1.45
CA PRO A 193 21.63 -6.30 1.73
C PRO A 193 21.02 -6.61 3.09
N GLU A 194 20.92 -5.65 4.01
CA GLU A 194 20.36 -5.81 5.35
C GLU A 194 18.87 -5.39 5.37
N GLY A 195 18.10 -5.81 4.37
CA GLY A 195 16.89 -5.12 3.93
C GLY A 195 15.69 -5.02 4.90
N SER A 196 15.81 -5.56 6.12
CA SER A 196 14.77 -5.50 7.14
C SER A 196 14.98 -4.40 8.19
N MET A 197 16.04 -3.60 8.08
CA MET A 197 16.46 -2.71 9.16
C MET A 197 15.75 -1.34 9.21
N THR A 198 15.40 -0.89 10.42
CA THR A 198 14.92 0.46 10.74
C THR A 198 15.96 1.27 11.53
N LEU A 199 15.82 2.60 11.56
CA LEU A 199 16.64 3.49 12.42
C LEU A 199 16.49 3.22 13.93
N LEU A 200 15.47 2.46 14.34
CA LEU A 200 15.19 2.13 15.73
C LEU A 200 15.67 0.73 16.11
N ASP A 201 16.21 -0.03 15.15
CA ASP A 201 16.71 -1.37 15.43
C ASP A 201 17.98 -1.32 16.28
N GLN A 202 18.16 -2.36 17.09
CA GLN A 202 19.38 -2.51 17.88
C GLN A 202 20.61 -2.48 16.97
N GLY A 203 21.59 -1.66 17.36
CA GLY A 203 22.81 -1.43 16.60
C GLY A 203 22.84 -0.10 15.85
N PHE A 204 21.69 0.58 15.66
CA PHE A 204 21.68 1.98 15.24
C PHE A 204 21.92 2.91 16.43
N VAL A 205 22.88 3.81 16.26
CA VAL A 205 23.19 4.89 17.19
C VAL A 205 22.88 6.20 16.49
N ILE A 206 21.76 6.81 16.87
CA ILE A 206 21.38 8.16 16.40
C ILE A 206 22.41 9.15 16.95
N LYS A 207 23.08 9.85 16.05
CA LYS A 207 24.11 10.86 16.40
C LYS A 207 23.54 12.25 16.46
N LYS A 208 22.61 12.57 15.56
CA LYS A 208 22.04 13.90 15.43
C LYS A 208 20.66 13.82 14.81
N VAL A 209 19.74 14.65 15.29
CA VAL A 209 18.43 14.86 14.66
C VAL A 209 18.23 16.35 14.49
N VAL A 210 18.06 16.81 13.25
CA VAL A 210 18.02 18.24 12.90
C VAL A 210 16.80 18.51 12.03
N PRO A 211 16.01 19.57 12.33
CA PRO A 211 14.98 20.02 11.40
C PRO A 211 15.63 20.54 10.11
N LEU A 212 15.00 20.23 8.98
CA LEU A 212 15.47 20.61 7.65
C LEU A 212 14.30 21.21 6.88
N GLN A 213 14.38 22.49 6.54
CA GLN A 213 13.42 23.12 5.62
C GLN A 213 13.90 22.93 4.18
N ARG A 214 13.07 22.33 3.32
CA ARG A 214 13.39 22.13 1.90
C ARG A 214 12.12 22.25 1.07
N ASP A 215 12.14 23.06 0.02
CA ASP A 215 11.00 23.23 -0.91
C ASP A 215 9.68 23.60 -0.21
N GLY A 216 9.76 24.36 0.89
CA GLY A 216 8.60 24.73 1.71
C GLY A 216 8.09 23.62 2.64
N GLU A 217 8.65 22.42 2.58
CA GLU A 217 8.33 21.30 3.47
C GLU A 217 9.25 21.29 4.71
N GLN A 218 8.69 20.96 5.86
CA GLN A 218 9.44 20.69 7.08
C GLN A 218 9.81 19.20 7.13
N LEU A 219 11.10 18.91 7.01
CA LEU A 219 11.68 17.58 7.06
C LEU A 219 12.56 17.42 8.30
N VAL A 220 12.98 16.19 8.57
CA VAL A 220 13.90 15.88 9.67
C VAL A 220 15.06 15.05 9.14
N GLN A 221 16.29 15.53 9.33
CA GLN A 221 17.49 14.76 9.04
C GLN A 221 17.96 14.02 10.29
N VAL A 222 18.14 12.71 10.18
CA VAL A 222 18.68 11.84 11.22
C VAL A 222 20.04 11.32 10.76
N ASP A 223 21.10 11.75 11.44
CA ASP A 223 22.45 11.22 11.24
C ASP A 223 22.63 10.02 12.17
N PHE A 224 23.14 8.92 11.64
CA PHE A 224 23.28 7.67 12.37
C PHE A 224 24.63 7.00 12.13
N ARG A 225 25.01 6.16 13.08
CA ARG A 225 26.08 5.18 12.95
C ARG A 225 25.56 3.82 13.33
N CYS A 226 26.03 2.77 12.68
CA CYS A 226 25.70 1.40 12.99
C CYS A 226 26.90 0.70 13.62
N SER A 227 26.66 -0.07 14.68
CA SER A 227 27.65 -0.92 15.32
C SER A 227 27.08 -2.32 15.50
N PHE A 228 27.21 -3.16 14.47
CA PHE A 228 26.90 -4.58 14.57
C PHE A 228 28.17 -5.33 14.98
N ALA A 229 28.45 -5.36 16.29
CA ALA A 229 29.65 -5.99 16.83
C ALA A 229 29.69 -7.52 16.56
N ASP A 230 28.52 -8.17 16.48
CA ASP A 230 28.42 -9.64 16.52
C ASP A 230 27.89 -10.30 15.24
N ARG A 231 27.60 -9.55 14.17
CA ARG A 231 27.14 -10.16 12.92
C ARG A 231 28.35 -10.52 12.07
N ALA A 232 28.75 -11.80 12.15
CA ALA A 232 29.84 -12.41 11.38
C ALA A 232 29.76 -12.21 9.84
N SER A 233 28.61 -11.73 9.33
CA SER A 233 28.48 -11.24 7.97
C SER A 233 29.10 -9.84 7.84
N SER A 234 30.27 -9.75 7.23
CA SER A 234 31.03 -8.53 6.86
C SER A 234 30.32 -7.58 5.88
N ARG A 235 28.99 -7.65 5.78
CA ARG A 235 28.12 -6.75 5.03
C ARG A 235 27.38 -5.90 6.06
N GLY A 236 27.79 -4.65 6.18
CA GLY A 236 27.27 -3.77 7.20
C GLY A 236 27.15 -2.36 6.70
N LEU A 237 25.92 -1.84 6.72
CA LEU A 237 25.70 -0.41 6.86
C LEU A 237 26.50 0.08 8.07
N HIS A 238 27.32 1.12 7.90
CA HIS A 238 28.20 1.65 8.95
C HIS A 238 27.74 3.01 9.46
N SER A 239 27.31 3.89 8.56
CA SER A 239 26.88 5.24 8.91
C SER A 239 26.12 5.87 7.76
N GLY A 240 25.40 6.92 8.06
CA GLY A 240 24.65 7.64 7.04
C GLY A 240 23.85 8.79 7.62
N SER A 241 23.06 9.38 6.74
CA SER A 241 22.02 10.34 7.09
C SER A 241 20.75 9.98 6.34
N VAL A 242 19.60 10.13 6.97
CA VAL A 242 18.30 9.94 6.33
C VAL A 242 17.43 11.14 6.58
N VAL A 243 16.70 11.56 5.55
CA VAL A 243 15.74 12.64 5.59
C VAL A 243 14.34 12.03 5.63
N LEU A 244 13.60 12.35 6.68
CA LEU A 244 12.26 11.84 6.97
C LEU A 244 11.22 12.97 6.86
N ASP A 245 10.00 12.60 6.48
CA ASP A 245 8.85 13.49 6.38
C ASP A 245 7.89 13.26 7.56
N PRO A 246 7.93 14.09 8.62
CA PRO A 246 7.09 13.90 9.81
C PRO A 246 5.59 14.06 9.51
N GLN A 247 5.22 14.82 8.46
CA GLN A 247 3.82 15.06 8.10
C GLN A 247 3.20 13.86 7.35
N ARG A 248 4.04 12.99 6.76
CA ARG A 248 3.61 11.83 5.96
C ARG A 248 4.05 10.51 6.58
N ASN A 249 3.74 10.29 7.85
CA ASN A 249 4.06 9.05 8.59
C ASN A 249 5.56 8.75 8.71
N TRP A 250 6.41 9.79 8.79
CA TRP A 250 7.86 9.63 8.94
C TRP A 250 8.49 8.77 7.85
N VAL A 251 8.00 8.87 6.60
CA VAL A 251 8.58 8.16 5.46
C VAL A 251 9.89 8.81 5.02
N MET A 252 10.83 8.00 4.53
CA MET A 252 12.11 8.42 3.99
C MET A 252 11.95 9.14 2.66
N ARG A 253 12.46 10.36 2.54
CA ARG A 253 12.54 11.11 1.28
C ARG A 253 13.86 10.87 0.57
N SER A 254 14.93 10.72 1.34
CA SER A 254 16.26 10.40 0.82
C SER A 254 17.15 9.89 1.93
N PHE A 255 18.20 9.15 1.58
CA PHE A 255 19.28 8.86 2.52
C PHE A 255 20.63 8.77 1.80
N THR A 256 21.68 9.06 2.55
CA THR A 256 23.04 8.71 2.20
C THR A 256 23.54 7.67 3.18
N ALA A 257 24.24 6.65 2.67
CA ALA A 257 24.71 5.55 3.50
C ALA A 257 26.07 5.07 3.02
N LYS A 258 26.91 4.67 3.97
CA LYS A 258 28.16 3.97 3.71
C LYS A 258 28.00 2.54 4.20
N ALA A 259 28.18 1.59 3.31
CA ALA A 259 28.27 0.18 3.67
C ALA A 259 29.65 -0.36 3.33
N LYS A 260 30.14 -1.32 4.10
CA LYS A 260 31.35 -2.06 3.78
C LYS A 260 30.98 -3.50 3.46
N TRP A 261 31.65 -4.05 2.47
CA TRP A 261 31.58 -5.46 2.10
C TRP A 261 33.01 -5.98 1.93
N GLY A 262 33.50 -6.70 2.94
CA GLY A 262 34.91 -7.07 3.01
C GLY A 262 35.79 -5.83 3.10
N ASP A 263 36.69 -5.63 2.14
CA ASP A 263 37.54 -4.44 2.04
C ASP A 263 36.97 -3.34 1.13
N VAL A 264 35.80 -3.58 0.53
CA VAL A 264 35.16 -2.65 -0.39
C VAL A 264 34.17 -1.78 0.36
N GLU A 265 34.32 -0.45 0.25
CA GLU A 265 33.33 0.50 0.73
C GLU A 265 32.40 0.91 -0.42
N ILE A 266 31.09 0.95 -0.16
CA ILE A 266 30.05 1.36 -1.08
C ILE A 266 29.31 2.55 -0.49
N ASN A 267 29.30 3.65 -1.24
CA ASN A 267 28.53 4.84 -0.91
C ASN A 267 27.20 4.81 -1.67
N TYR A 268 26.11 4.98 -0.95
CA TYR A 268 24.75 5.04 -1.45
C TYR A 268 24.22 6.46 -1.33
N VAL A 269 23.58 6.95 -2.39
CA VAL A 269 22.74 8.13 -2.37
C VAL A 269 21.39 7.72 -2.95
N VAL A 270 20.37 7.68 -2.10
CA VAL A 270 19.03 7.19 -2.45
C VAL A 270 18.01 8.28 -2.28
N ALA A 271 17.13 8.43 -3.28
CA ALA A 271 15.98 9.32 -3.24
C ALA A 271 14.70 8.51 -3.48
N LEU A 272 13.65 8.82 -2.72
CA LEU A 272 12.34 8.19 -2.80
C LEU A 272 11.30 9.26 -3.14
N ALA A 273 10.47 8.96 -4.13
CA ALA A 273 9.35 9.80 -4.53
C ALA A 273 8.03 9.08 -4.28
N TYR A 274 7.03 9.85 -3.87
CA TYR A 274 5.72 9.35 -3.46
C TYR A 274 4.61 10.02 -4.26
N ALA A 275 3.56 9.27 -4.56
CA ALA A 275 2.25 9.81 -4.87
C ALA A 275 1.43 9.91 -3.59
N GLU A 276 0.46 10.81 -3.56
CA GLU A 276 -0.50 10.92 -2.46
C GLU A 276 -1.86 10.40 -2.90
N THR A 277 -2.48 9.61 -2.02
CA THR A 277 -3.89 9.28 -2.11
C THR A 277 -4.75 10.49 -1.71
N ARG A 278 -6.08 10.37 -1.88
CA ARG A 278 -7.04 11.41 -1.46
C ARG A 278 -6.95 11.77 0.03
N ASP A 279 -6.53 10.82 0.86
CA ASP A 279 -6.36 10.97 2.31
C ASP A 279 -4.88 11.18 2.72
N ARG A 280 -4.04 11.66 1.79
CA ARG A 280 -2.62 11.99 2.02
C ARG A 280 -1.76 10.82 2.48
N PHE A 281 -2.14 9.59 2.16
CA PHE A 281 -1.29 8.42 2.38
C PHE A 281 -0.18 8.36 1.34
N PRO A 282 1.10 8.25 1.75
CA PRO A 282 2.22 8.25 0.81
C PRO A 282 2.38 6.88 0.15
N LEU A 283 2.07 6.79 -1.14
CA LEU A 283 2.32 5.62 -1.98
C LEU A 283 3.67 5.76 -2.65
N LEU A 284 4.57 4.81 -2.40
CA LEU A 284 5.88 4.80 -3.05
C LEU A 284 5.70 4.72 -4.57
N LYS A 285 6.26 5.68 -5.30
CA LYS A 285 6.18 5.79 -6.76
C LYS A 285 7.49 5.45 -7.43
N LYS A 286 8.62 5.92 -6.86
CA LYS A 286 9.93 5.78 -7.47
C LYS A 286 11.04 5.76 -6.44
N ILE A 287 12.06 4.94 -6.68
CA ILE A 287 13.34 4.96 -5.96
C ILE A 287 14.45 5.16 -6.97
N THR A 288 15.35 6.11 -6.70
CA THR A 288 16.59 6.29 -7.46
C THR A 288 17.76 6.08 -6.51
N ALA A 289 18.64 5.14 -6.82
CA ALA A 289 19.80 4.80 -5.99
C ALA A 289 21.09 4.91 -6.82
N ASP A 290 21.91 5.92 -6.50
CA ASP A 290 23.29 6.07 -6.97
C ASP A 290 24.21 5.30 -6.02
N ARG A 291 24.95 4.32 -6.55
CA ARG A 291 25.88 3.46 -5.81
C ARG A 291 27.29 3.64 -6.35
N ARG A 292 28.23 4.03 -5.49
CA ARG A 292 29.65 4.24 -5.85
C ARG A 292 30.53 3.33 -5.02
N VAL A 293 31.37 2.56 -5.69
CA VAL A 293 32.28 1.62 -5.05
C VAL A 293 33.65 2.27 -4.88
N THR A 294 34.01 2.65 -3.66
CA THR A 294 35.27 3.31 -3.33
C THR A 294 36.47 2.47 -3.77
N GLY A 295 37.50 3.11 -4.32
CA GLY A 295 38.70 2.44 -4.82
C GLY A 295 38.54 1.77 -6.18
N THR A 296 37.36 1.81 -6.78
CA THR A 296 37.11 1.32 -8.14
C THR A 296 36.44 2.40 -8.98
N ASN A 297 36.45 2.24 -10.30
CA ASN A 297 35.66 3.10 -11.19
C ASN A 297 34.21 2.57 -11.37
N ARG A 298 33.67 1.75 -10.46
CA ARG A 298 32.32 1.21 -10.60
C ARG A 298 31.29 2.17 -10.01
N HIS A 299 30.40 2.65 -10.87
CA HIS A 299 29.31 3.56 -10.52
C HIS A 299 28.01 3.05 -11.15
N PHE A 300 27.01 2.77 -10.31
CA PHE A 300 25.73 2.25 -10.72
C PHE A 300 24.61 3.23 -10.39
N LEU A 301 23.65 3.36 -11.30
CA LEU A 301 22.39 4.05 -11.07
C LEU A 301 21.25 3.04 -11.22
N GLN A 302 20.57 2.75 -10.12
CA GLN A 302 19.36 1.94 -10.13
C GLN A 302 18.15 2.86 -10.03
N THR A 303 17.18 2.65 -10.92
CA THR A 303 15.88 3.32 -10.88
C THR A 303 14.79 2.28 -10.80
N SER A 304 13.97 2.34 -9.75
CA SER A 304 12.81 1.47 -9.57
C SER A 304 11.54 2.30 -9.56
N GLU A 305 10.54 1.87 -10.33
CA GLU A 305 9.24 2.52 -10.43
C GLU A 305 8.15 1.55 -9.97
N TYR A 306 7.13 2.09 -9.33
CA TYR A 306 6.08 1.34 -8.65
C TYR A 306 4.71 1.82 -9.10
N ASP A 307 3.85 0.85 -9.36
CA ASP A 307 2.43 1.03 -9.61
C ASP A 307 1.67 0.28 -8.50
N LEU A 308 1.32 1.02 -7.44
CA LEU A 308 0.72 0.49 -6.23
C LEU A 308 -0.74 0.91 -6.13
N GLU A 309 -1.61 -0.02 -5.76
CA GLU A 309 -3.02 0.22 -5.52
C GLU A 309 -3.50 -0.49 -4.25
N GLU A 310 -4.47 0.11 -3.55
CA GLU A 310 -5.21 -0.55 -2.49
C GLU A 310 -6.32 -1.39 -3.10
N LYS A 311 -6.22 -2.72 -2.98
CA LYS A 311 -7.20 -3.64 -3.56
C LYS A 311 -7.25 -4.94 -2.78
N ASP A 312 -8.47 -5.40 -2.51
CA ASP A 312 -8.70 -6.71 -1.93
C ASP A 312 -8.54 -7.78 -3.02
N VAL A 313 -7.60 -8.71 -2.81
CA VAL A 313 -7.32 -9.80 -3.75
C VAL A 313 -8.04 -11.07 -3.29
N PRO A 314 -8.81 -11.74 -4.15
CA PRO A 314 -9.46 -12.99 -3.78
C PRO A 314 -8.41 -14.09 -3.52
N GLU A 315 -8.67 -14.93 -2.53
CA GLU A 315 -7.77 -16.04 -2.15
C GLU A 315 -7.49 -16.99 -3.33
N SER A 316 -8.42 -17.10 -4.28
CA SER A 316 -8.28 -17.91 -5.49
C SER A 316 -7.06 -17.51 -6.33
N GLU A 317 -6.59 -16.26 -6.29
CA GLU A 317 -5.39 -15.82 -7.01
C GLU A 317 -4.08 -16.36 -6.40
N PHE A 318 -4.13 -16.90 -5.18
CA PHE A 318 -3.00 -17.49 -4.47
C PHE A 318 -3.00 -19.01 -4.56
N ARG A 319 -3.71 -19.60 -5.52
CA ARG A 319 -3.83 -21.05 -5.70
C ARG A 319 -3.20 -21.49 -7.02
N VAL A 320 -2.75 -22.75 -7.09
CA VAL A 320 -2.11 -23.29 -8.31
C VAL A 320 -3.07 -23.30 -9.51
N SER A 321 -4.39 -23.40 -9.28
CA SER A 321 -5.42 -23.29 -10.31
C SER A 321 -5.52 -21.92 -10.98
N ALA A 322 -5.11 -20.83 -10.32
CA ALA A 322 -5.00 -19.52 -10.96
C ALA A 322 -3.97 -19.51 -12.11
N PHE A 323 -3.11 -20.54 -12.18
CA PHE A 323 -2.06 -20.70 -13.17
C PHE A 323 -2.27 -21.93 -14.07
N GLY A 324 -3.49 -22.48 -14.08
CA GLY A 324 -3.87 -23.59 -14.96
C GLY A 324 -3.48 -24.99 -14.45
N PHE A 325 -2.97 -25.11 -13.23
CA PHE A 325 -2.69 -26.41 -12.61
C PHE A 325 -3.89 -26.95 -11.84
N ARG A 326 -3.93 -28.27 -11.61
CA ARG A 326 -4.95 -28.88 -10.74
C ARG A 326 -4.62 -28.65 -9.27
N GLU A 327 -5.64 -28.37 -8.47
CA GLU A 327 -5.48 -28.27 -7.01
C GLU A 327 -5.08 -29.63 -6.41
N PRO A 328 -4.26 -29.63 -5.34
CA PRO A 328 -3.91 -30.85 -4.62
C PRO A 328 -5.12 -31.43 -3.88
N LEU A 329 -5.11 -32.75 -3.68
CA LEU A 329 -6.17 -33.44 -2.93
C LEU A 329 -6.24 -32.90 -1.49
N GLY A 330 -7.46 -32.71 -0.99
CA GLY A 330 -7.71 -32.22 0.38
C GLY A 330 -7.78 -30.70 0.53
N VAL A 331 -7.45 -29.93 -0.52
CA VAL A 331 -7.70 -28.48 -0.52
C VAL A 331 -9.20 -28.25 -0.72
N PRO A 332 -9.88 -27.52 0.18
CA PRO A 332 -11.29 -27.22 0.00
C PRO A 332 -11.44 -26.43 -1.31
N PRO A 333 -12.48 -26.71 -2.12
CA PRO A 333 -12.74 -25.92 -3.31
C PRO A 333 -12.81 -24.44 -2.92
N PRO A 334 -12.35 -23.50 -3.79
CA PRO A 334 -12.41 -22.08 -3.49
C PRO A 334 -13.83 -21.79 -3.04
N GLY A 335 -13.97 -21.28 -1.81
CA GLY A 335 -15.24 -21.27 -1.11
C GLY A 335 -16.29 -20.74 -2.06
N LEU A 336 -17.22 -21.62 -2.48
CA LEU A 336 -18.32 -21.24 -3.33
C LEU A 336 -18.92 -20.03 -2.62
N THR A 337 -18.75 -18.85 -3.23
CA THR A 337 -19.36 -17.61 -2.73
C THR A 337 -20.76 -18.01 -2.34
N ARG A 338 -21.23 -17.68 -1.14
CA ARG A 338 -22.46 -18.26 -0.56
C ARG A 338 -23.74 -17.79 -1.29
N TRP A 339 -23.74 -17.81 -2.61
CA TRP A 339 -24.81 -17.52 -3.54
C TRP A 339 -26.03 -18.38 -3.20
N TYR A 340 -25.82 -19.64 -2.81
CA TYR A 340 -26.90 -20.49 -2.33
C TYR A 340 -27.61 -19.92 -1.09
N LEU A 341 -26.94 -19.17 -0.21
CA LEU A 341 -27.61 -18.48 0.91
C LEU A 341 -28.54 -17.36 0.41
N TRP A 342 -28.21 -16.69 -0.70
CA TRP A 342 -29.13 -15.74 -1.32
C TRP A 342 -30.39 -16.44 -1.84
N PHE A 343 -30.24 -17.59 -2.50
CA PHE A 343 -31.39 -18.38 -2.95
C PHE A 343 -32.21 -18.93 -1.78
N LEU A 344 -31.58 -19.37 -0.70
CA LEU A 344 -32.28 -19.75 0.53
C LEU A 344 -33.02 -18.56 1.15
N GLY A 345 -32.43 -17.38 1.17
CA GLY A 345 -33.07 -16.15 1.65
C GLY A 345 -34.29 -15.75 0.80
N ILE A 346 -34.15 -15.73 -0.53
CA ILE A 346 -35.26 -15.47 -1.45
C ILE A 346 -36.36 -16.50 -1.29
N GLY A 347 -35.99 -17.78 -1.18
CA GLY A 347 -36.93 -18.88 -0.93
C GLY A 347 -37.71 -18.68 0.38
N ALA A 348 -37.02 -18.31 1.46
CA ALA A 348 -37.67 -18.03 2.75
C ALA A 348 -38.63 -16.83 2.68
N VAL A 349 -38.26 -15.74 1.99
CA VAL A 349 -39.13 -14.58 1.77
C VAL A 349 -40.36 -14.96 0.94
N ALA A 350 -40.18 -15.72 -0.14
CA ALA A 350 -41.27 -16.19 -0.99
C ALA A 350 -42.25 -17.11 -0.22
N LEU A 351 -41.73 -18.02 0.60
CA LEU A 351 -42.54 -18.88 1.46
C LEU A 351 -43.31 -18.06 2.52
N GLY A 352 -42.67 -17.08 3.14
CA GLY A 352 -43.33 -16.17 4.10
C GLY A 352 -44.45 -15.35 3.46
N ALA A 353 -44.21 -14.79 2.28
CA ALA A 353 -45.21 -14.05 1.50
C ALA A 353 -46.39 -14.96 1.08
N GLY A 354 -46.08 -16.16 0.60
CA GLY A 354 -47.08 -17.17 0.25
C GLY A 354 -47.96 -17.57 1.44
N TRP A 355 -47.35 -17.80 2.61
CA TRP A 355 -48.07 -18.10 3.85
C TRP A 355 -48.96 -16.94 4.30
N TYR A 356 -48.42 -15.71 4.26
CA TYR A 356 -49.17 -14.50 4.61
C TYR A 356 -50.39 -14.30 3.70
N TRP A 357 -50.21 -14.43 2.38
CA TRP A 357 -51.32 -14.34 1.42
C TRP A 357 -52.35 -15.44 1.62
N ARG A 358 -51.92 -16.69 1.85
CA ARG A 358 -52.83 -17.79 2.14
C ARG A 358 -53.69 -17.49 3.38
N ARG A 359 -53.08 -17.00 4.47
CA ARG A 359 -53.79 -16.61 5.69
C ARG A 359 -54.81 -15.49 5.43
N ARG A 360 -54.42 -14.48 4.65
CA ARG A 360 -55.30 -13.36 4.28
C ARG A 360 -56.50 -13.81 3.45
N VAL A 361 -56.31 -14.74 2.51
CA VAL A 361 -57.40 -15.32 1.71
C VAL A 361 -58.36 -16.12 2.59
N LEU A 362 -57.86 -16.92 3.54
CA LEU A 362 -58.69 -17.67 4.48
C LEU A 362 -59.52 -16.74 5.39
N GLN A 363 -58.92 -15.66 5.90
CA GLN A 363 -59.64 -14.65 6.69
C GLN A 363 -60.75 -13.96 5.89
N ARG A 364 -60.49 -13.61 4.63
CA ARG A 364 -61.53 -13.04 3.75
C ARG A 364 -62.68 -14.01 3.52
N ARG A 365 -62.39 -15.30 3.31
CA ARG A 365 -63.41 -16.34 3.16
C ARG A 365 -64.29 -16.48 4.41
N ALA A 366 -63.68 -16.46 5.59
CA ALA A 366 -64.40 -16.53 6.86
C ALA A 366 -65.36 -15.33 7.08
N LEU A 367 -64.96 -14.13 6.67
CA LEU A 367 -65.83 -12.94 6.74
C LEU A 367 -67.00 -13.02 5.75
N THR A 368 -66.78 -13.54 4.54
CA THR A 368 -67.89 -13.75 3.57
C THR A 368 -68.84 -14.87 3.97
N SER A 369 -68.37 -15.92 4.67
CA SER A 369 -69.25 -16.97 5.21
C SER A 369 -70.04 -16.52 6.43
N ALA A 370 -69.61 -15.45 7.11
CA ALA A 370 -70.35 -14.81 8.21
C ALA A 370 -71.42 -13.82 7.72
N LYS A 371 -71.83 -13.89 6.44
CA LYS A 371 -72.96 -13.10 5.94
C LYS A 371 -74.20 -13.52 6.74
N PRO A 372 -74.84 -12.61 7.47
CA PRO A 372 -75.94 -12.94 8.38
C PRO A 372 -77.06 -13.60 7.58
N ASP A 373 -77.59 -14.68 8.15
CA ASP A 373 -78.76 -15.38 7.63
C ASP A 373 -79.90 -14.35 7.47
N PRO A 374 -80.46 -14.15 6.26
CA PRO A 374 -81.50 -13.16 6.02
C PRO A 374 -82.79 -13.38 6.82
N SER A 375 -82.90 -14.47 7.58
CA SER A 375 -84.02 -14.78 8.49
C SER A 375 -84.17 -13.82 9.68
N THR A 376 -83.22 -12.90 9.94
CA THR A 376 -83.29 -11.95 11.07
C THR A 376 -83.74 -10.51 10.70
N VAL A 377 -84.23 -10.26 9.47
CA VAL A 377 -84.62 -8.90 9.02
C VAL A 377 -86.14 -8.66 9.00
N GLU A 378 -86.97 -9.66 9.33
CA GLU A 378 -88.43 -9.55 9.17
C GLU A 378 -89.20 -9.38 10.48
N GLU A 379 -88.86 -8.40 11.34
CA GLU A 379 -89.81 -7.99 12.39
C GLU A 379 -89.58 -6.56 12.92
N ARG A 380 -89.79 -5.55 12.07
CA ARG A 380 -90.14 -4.19 12.52
C ARG A 380 -90.90 -3.44 11.44
N ARG A 381 -92.07 -3.97 11.08
CA ARG A 381 -93.13 -3.14 10.47
C ARG A 381 -93.87 -2.43 11.60
N SER A 382 -93.69 -1.12 11.66
CA SER A 382 -94.55 -0.19 12.39
C SER A 382 -95.98 -0.28 11.88
N PRO A 383 -97.01 -0.39 12.75
CA PRO A 383 -98.37 -0.01 12.39
C PRO A 383 -98.54 1.48 12.63
N THR A 384 -98.75 2.22 11.54
CA THR A 384 -99.29 3.58 11.58
C THR A 384 -100.79 3.53 11.87
N ALA A 385 -101.17 4.45 12.75
CA ALA A 385 -102.48 4.94 13.20
C ALA A 385 -103.74 4.74 12.33
N GLN A 386 -104.88 4.80 13.05
CA GLN A 386 -106.22 5.37 12.77
C GLN A 386 -107.31 4.32 13.09
N SER A 387 -108.46 4.61 13.71
CA SER A 387 -109.12 5.84 14.14
C SER A 387 -110.35 5.42 14.96
N GLY A 388 -110.66 6.17 16.02
CA GLY A 388 -111.91 6.14 16.77
C GLY A 388 -112.00 7.39 17.61
#